data_AF-A0A432HVT4-F1
#
_entry.id   AF-A0A432HVT4-F1
#
_cell.length_a   1.000
_cell.length_b   1.000
_cell.length_c   1.000
_cell.angle_alpha   90.00
_cell.angle_beta   90.00
_cell.angle_gamma   90.00
#
_symmetry.space_group_name_H-M   'P 1'
#
loop_
_entity.id
_entity.type
_entity.pdbx_description
1 polymer ?
#
loop_
_entity_poly.entity_id
_entity_poly.type
_entity_poly.pdbx_seq_one_letter_code
_entity_poly.pdbx_strand_id
1 'polypeptide(L)'
;MPGGLSTDLYELTMAAGYHAAGATAKASFELFVRELPATRGYLVAAGLEQAIAYLETWRYTPDEIAYLRTVPALQGADSTFFDD
;
A
#
# COMPACT_ATOMS: atom_id res chain seq x y z
N MET A 1 0.02 -0.62 15.71
CA MET A 1 0.46 -0.93 14.32
C MET A 1 0.00 0.23 13.45
N PRO A 2 0.73 0.63 12.40
CA PRO A 2 0.29 1.73 11.53
C PRO A 2 -1.06 1.39 10.90
N GLY A 3 -1.99 2.35 10.81
CA GLY A 3 -3.31 2.16 10.22
C GLY A 3 -3.27 1.93 8.70
N GLY A 4 -4.43 1.78 8.07
CA GLY A 4 -4.58 1.59 6.62
C GLY A 4 -3.93 2.71 5.79
N LEU A 5 -3.75 3.89 6.39
CA LEU A 5 -3.17 5.07 5.76
C LEU A 5 -1.63 5.10 5.75
N SER A 6 -0.95 4.08 6.28
CA SER A 6 0.52 4.02 6.30
C SER A 6 1.11 3.61 4.94
N THR A 7 0.88 4.44 3.93
CA THR A 7 1.36 4.26 2.56
C THR A 7 1.54 5.62 1.89
N ASP A 8 2.27 5.66 0.78
CA ASP A 8 2.35 6.85 -0.04
C ASP A 8 1.04 7.09 -0.80
N LEU A 9 0.62 8.35 -0.94
CA LEU A 9 -0.61 8.73 -1.65
C LEU A 9 -0.63 8.19 -3.10
N TYR A 10 0.54 8.07 -3.71
CA TYR A 10 0.71 7.48 -5.04
C TYR A 10 0.08 6.09 -5.15
N GLU A 11 0.32 5.21 -4.16
CA GLU A 11 -0.21 3.84 -4.20
C GLU A 11 -1.75 3.81 -4.19
N LEU A 12 -2.37 4.75 -3.48
CA LEU A 12 -3.83 4.88 -3.44
C LEU A 12 -4.40 5.37 -4.77
N THR A 13 -3.74 6.36 -5.39
CA THR A 13 -4.14 6.85 -6.71
C THR A 13 -3.97 5.79 -7.80
N MET A 14 -2.94 4.96 -7.70
CA MET A 14 -2.72 3.82 -8.60
C MET A 14 -3.78 2.73 -8.40
N ALA A 15 -4.10 2.39 -7.15
CA ALA A 15 -5.17 1.46 -6.83
C ALA A 15 -6.52 1.92 -7.39
N ALA A 16 -6.86 3.20 -7.26
CA ALA A 16 -8.06 3.78 -7.86
C ALA A 16 -8.06 3.67 -9.39
N GLY A 17 -6.91 3.91 -10.02
CA GLY A 17 -6.73 3.74 -11.47
C GLY A 17 -6.91 2.29 -11.93
N TYR A 18 -6.34 1.33 -11.21
CA TYR A 18 -6.50 -0.09 -11.52
C TYR A 18 -7.94 -0.57 -11.33
N HIS A 19 -8.59 -0.11 -10.26
CA HIS A 19 -10.00 -0.38 -10.00
C HIS A 19 -10.87 0.14 -11.16
N ALA A 20 -10.70 1.41 -11.55
CA ALA A 20 -11.45 2.00 -12.67
C ALA A 20 -11.19 1.31 -14.02
N ALA A 21 -9.99 0.76 -14.22
CA ALA A 21 -9.64 0.00 -15.42
C ALA A 21 -10.09 -1.47 -15.38
N GLY A 22 -10.67 -1.95 -14.27
CA GLY A 22 -11.00 -3.36 -14.07
C GLY A 22 -9.77 -4.28 -14.07
N ALA A 23 -8.59 -3.75 -13.73
CA ALA A 23 -7.32 -4.46 -13.80
C ALA A 23 -7.15 -5.41 -12.61
N THR A 24 -7.40 -6.70 -12.83
CA THR A 24 -7.38 -7.76 -11.79
C THR A 24 -6.29 -8.82 -12.03
N ALA A 25 -5.33 -8.53 -12.92
CA ALA A 25 -4.25 -9.45 -13.24
C ALA A 25 -3.33 -9.69 -12.05
N LYS A 26 -2.75 -10.90 -11.98
CA LYS A 26 -1.73 -11.21 -10.96
C LYS A 26 -0.45 -10.42 -11.25
N ALA A 27 0.07 -9.77 -10.23
CA ALA A 27 1.36 -9.07 -10.25
C ALA A 27 2.37 -9.76 -9.32
N SER A 28 3.65 -9.52 -9.54
CA SER A 28 4.75 -9.97 -8.68
C SER A 28 5.65 -8.78 -8.36
N PHE A 29 6.08 -8.69 -7.10
CA PHE A 29 6.91 -7.60 -6.59
C PHE A 29 8.16 -8.19 -5.94
N GLU A 30 9.28 -7.49 -6.06
CA GLU A 30 10.57 -7.89 -5.50
C GLU A 30 11.10 -6.81 -4.56
N LEU A 31 11.61 -7.24 -3.41
CA LEU A 31 12.31 -6.37 -2.45
C LEU A 31 13.80 -6.71 -2.49
N PHE A 32 14.63 -5.73 -2.84
CA PHE A 32 16.08 -5.90 -2.89
C PHE A 32 16.80 -4.60 -2.51
N VAL A 33 18.04 -4.74 -2.07
CA VAL A 33 18.93 -3.61 -1.75
C VAL A 33 19.95 -3.45 -2.85
N ARG A 34 20.05 -2.25 -3.43
CA ARG A 34 20.93 -1.96 -4.57
C ARG A 34 22.39 -1.78 -4.16
N GLU A 35 22.62 -1.11 -3.04
CA GLU A 35 23.95 -0.73 -2.56
C GLU A 35 24.04 -0.92 -1.05
N LEU A 36 25.21 -1.35 -0.59
CA LEU A 36 25.54 -1.39 0.83
C LEU A 36 26.45 -0.20 1.18
N PRO A 37 26.37 0.34 2.41
CA PRO A 37 27.34 1.31 2.88
C PRO A 37 28.76 0.77 2.74
N ALA A 38 29.73 1.61 2.37
CA ALA A 38 31.11 1.20 2.09
C ALA A 38 31.78 0.39 3.21
N THR A 39 31.36 0.59 4.46
CA THR A 39 31.87 -0.09 5.66
C THR A 39 31.12 -1.36 6.03
N ARG A 40 30.16 -1.82 5.22
CA ARG A 40 29.28 -2.96 5.54
C ARG A 40 29.23 -3.96 4.38
N GLY A 41 29.78 -5.16 4.61
CA GLY A 41 29.84 -6.24 3.60
C GLY A 41 28.65 -7.20 3.57
N TYR A 42 27.61 -6.98 4.39
CA TYR A 42 26.45 -7.87 4.48
C TYR A 42 25.17 -7.11 4.84
N LEU A 43 24.02 -7.72 4.51
CA LEU A 43 22.70 -7.29 4.93
C LEU A 43 22.13 -8.29 5.93
N VAL A 44 21.35 -7.81 6.89
CA VAL A 44 20.50 -8.66 7.74
C VAL A 44 19.06 -8.29 7.43
N ALA A 45 18.28 -9.26 6.97
CA ALA A 45 16.83 -9.12 6.88
C ALA A 45 16.22 -9.53 8.22
N ALA A 46 15.50 -8.61 8.87
CA ALA A 46 14.79 -8.83 10.11
C ALA A 46 13.45 -8.11 10.07
N GLY A 47 12.40 -8.71 10.63
CA GLY A 47 11.04 -8.13 10.64
C GLY A 47 10.08 -8.62 9.55
N LEU A 48 10.51 -9.55 8.68
CA LEU A 48 9.67 -10.04 7.57
C LEU A 48 8.40 -10.76 8.06
N GLU A 49 8.52 -11.56 9.12
CA GLU A 49 7.38 -12.25 9.71
C GLU A 49 6.32 -11.25 10.22
N GLN A 50 6.75 -10.22 10.93
CA GLN A 50 5.87 -9.17 11.45
C GLN A 50 5.24 -8.34 10.33
N ALA A 51 6.00 -8.05 9.28
CA ALA A 51 5.48 -7.37 8.09
C ALA A 51 4.39 -8.19 7.39
N ILE A 52 4.61 -9.50 7.23
CA ILE A 52 3.61 -10.42 6.64
C ILE A 52 2.37 -10.49 7.54
N ALA A 53 2.53 -10.73 8.84
CA ALA A 53 1.41 -10.81 9.78
C ALA A 53 0.58 -9.50 9.81
N TYR A 54 1.24 -8.35 9.67
CA TYR A 54 0.55 -7.07 9.50
C TYR A 54 -0.27 -7.03 8.21
N LEU A 55 0.32 -7.38 7.06
CA LEU A 55 -0.37 -7.37 5.76
C LEU A 55 -1.56 -8.34 5.70
N GLU A 56 -1.48 -9.50 6.36
CA GLU A 56 -2.57 -10.48 6.41
C GLU A 56 -3.82 -9.93 7.13
N THR A 57 -3.61 -9.09 8.14
CA THR A 57 -4.68 -8.51 8.97
C THR A 57 -5.01 -7.06 8.60
N TRP A 58 -4.30 -6.49 7.63
CA TRP A 58 -4.41 -5.10 7.22
C TRP A 58 -5.79 -4.78 6.63
N ARG A 59 -6.47 -3.75 7.16
CA ARG A 59 -7.76 -3.26 6.67
C ARG A 59 -7.87 -1.76 6.92
N TYR A 60 -8.65 -1.07 6.08
CA TYR A 60 -9.09 0.30 6.39
C TYR A 60 -10.21 0.28 7.42
N THR A 61 -10.15 1.24 8.34
CA THR A 61 -11.26 1.56 9.24
C THR A 61 -12.27 2.49 8.57
N PRO A 62 -13.54 2.55 9.03
CA PRO A 62 -14.53 3.46 8.48
C PRO A 62 -14.09 4.93 8.50
N ASP A 63 -13.39 5.36 9.57
CA ASP A 63 -12.89 6.73 9.68
C ASP A 63 -11.77 7.03 8.68
N GLU A 64 -10.91 6.05 8.40
CA GLU A 64 -9.88 6.18 7.36
C GLU A 64 -10.51 6.25 5.97
N ILE A 65 -11.56 5.47 5.68
CA ILE A 65 -12.31 5.56 4.42
C ILE A 65 -12.98 6.93 4.30
N ALA A 66 -13.62 7.41 5.36
CA ALA A 66 -14.22 8.74 5.38
C ALA A 66 -13.19 9.84 5.13
N TYR A 67 -12.00 9.72 5.70
CA TYR A 67 -10.87 10.60 5.41
C TYR A 67 -10.45 10.51 3.93
N LEU A 68 -10.28 9.31 3.38
CA LEU A 68 -9.86 9.12 1.98
C LEU A 68 -10.82 9.77 0.97
N ARG A 69 -12.13 9.78 1.26
CA ARG A 69 -13.14 10.48 0.44
C ARG A 69 -12.94 12.00 0.40
N THR A 70 -12.23 12.57 1.37
CA THR A 70 -11.91 14.02 1.41
C THR A 70 -10.61 14.36 0.67
N VAL A 71 -9.80 13.36 0.31
CA VAL A 71 -8.48 13.58 -0.31
C VAL A 71 -8.65 14.09 -1.75
N PRO A 72 -8.14 15.28 -2.10
CA PRO A 72 -8.35 15.87 -3.43
C PRO A 72 -7.93 14.97 -4.60
N ALA A 73 -6.82 14.24 -4.45
CA ALA A 73 -6.31 13.34 -5.48
C ALA A 73 -7.22 12.12 -5.76
N LEU A 74 -8.16 11.81 -4.86
CA LEU A 74 -9.09 10.68 -4.98
C LEU A 74 -10.52 11.13 -5.31
N GLN A 75 -10.79 12.42 -5.47
CA GLN A 75 -12.14 12.94 -5.76
C GLN A 75 -12.71 12.44 -7.10
N GLY A 76 -11.86 12.02 -8.03
CA GLY A 76 -12.26 11.43 -9.31
C GLY A 76 -12.43 9.91 -9.28
N ALA A 77 -12.16 9.24 -8.15
CA ALA A 77 -12.37 7.81 -8.03
C ALA A 77 -13.87 7.49 -7.97
N ASP A 78 -14.26 6.37 -8.57
CA ASP A 78 -15.63 5.87 -8.48
C ASP A 78 -16.00 5.56 -7.01
N SER A 79 -17.27 5.73 -6.64
CA SER A 79 -17.75 5.38 -5.29
C SER A 79 -17.43 3.94 -4.90
N THR A 80 -17.50 2.98 -5.84
CA THR A 80 -17.26 1.57 -5.53
C THR A 80 -15.81 1.31 -5.11
N PHE A 81 -14.85 2.17 -5.47
CA PHE A 81 -13.47 2.08 -4.97
C PHE A 81 -13.38 2.18 -3.43
N PHE A 82 -14.36 2.84 -2.79
CA PHE A 82 -14.41 3.02 -1.34
C PHE A 82 -15.40 2.08 -0.65
N ASP A 83 -16.30 1.45 -1.41
CA ASP A 83 -17.46 0.72 -0.89
C ASP A 83 -17.37 -0.80 -1.10
N ASP A 84 -16.53 -1.25 -2.06
CA ASP A 84 -16.23 -2.67 -2.33
C ASP A 84 -15.08 -3.21 -1.43
#